data_AF-A0A7S3BL45-F1
#
_entry.id   AF-A0A7S3BL45-F1
#
_cell.length_a   1.000
_cell.length_b   1.000
_cell.length_c   1.000
_cell.angle_alpha   90.00
_cell.angle_beta   90.00
_cell.angle_gamma   90.00
#
_symmetry.space_group_name_H-M   'P 1'
#
loop_
_entity.id
_entity.type
_entity.pdbx_description
1 polymer ?
#
loop_
_entity_poly.entity_id
_entity_poly.type
_entity_poly.pdbx_seq_one_letter_code
_entity_poly.pdbx_strand_id
1 'polypeptide(L)'
;IGAGPAGLAVAARLQAAGVPFVVLEQSGRVGSSWRQRYDRLHLHTHGSVSALPFWPFPSSFPEYVSARDLADYYEGYAAAMFGDRLRLNTSVASVRREADAAWLVEASDGRQWRAAAVVICTGQEGTPHVPSFDDQAEYTGTLLHSSSYTNGSAFRNKRALVVGFGNSGAEIALDLWENGAEVTLAVRSPVQILPRWKSGLDTTRSLTPLRSHRDPTEIPHRDPTEISPRSHRDPDQVGGSGNHPTYHPTYLSTYLPTHLLTYLPTYLPT
;
A
#
# COMPACT_ATOMS: atom_id res chain seq x y z
N ILE A 1 13.21 3.74 7.36
CA ILE A 1 13.06 2.33 7.78
C ILE A 1 12.06 1.67 6.84
N GLY A 2 12.49 0.65 6.10
CA GLY A 2 11.76 -0.03 5.03
C GLY A 2 12.22 0.43 3.65
N ALA A 3 12.48 -0.53 2.76
CA ALA A 3 12.82 -0.33 1.34
C ALA A 3 11.66 -0.72 0.41
N GLY A 4 10.42 -0.48 0.86
CA GLY A 4 9.24 -0.46 -0.01
C GLY A 4 9.13 0.85 -0.82
N PRO A 5 8.08 1.03 -1.64
CA PRO A 5 7.94 2.19 -2.54
C PRO A 5 8.10 3.54 -1.84
N ALA A 6 7.50 3.71 -0.66
CA ALA A 6 7.64 4.95 0.12
C ALA A 6 9.10 5.20 0.54
N GLY A 7 9.79 4.18 1.04
CA GLY A 7 11.17 4.29 1.50
C GLY A 7 12.14 4.58 0.35
N LEU A 8 11.97 3.89 -0.78
CA LEU A 8 12.77 4.11 -1.98
C LEU A 8 12.55 5.51 -2.56
N ALA A 9 11.30 5.99 -2.63
CA ALA A 9 10.98 7.32 -3.12
C ALA A 9 11.58 8.42 -2.23
N VAL A 10 11.48 8.28 -0.90
CA VAL A 10 12.08 9.22 0.06
C VAL A 10 13.60 9.22 -0.07
N ALA A 11 14.23 8.04 -0.10
CA ALA A 11 15.68 7.90 -0.22
C ALA A 11 16.21 8.57 -1.49
N ALA A 12 15.53 8.39 -2.63
CA ALA A 12 15.95 9.03 -3.87
C ALA A 12 15.83 10.56 -3.84
N ARG A 13 14.80 11.09 -3.17
CA ARG A 13 14.65 12.54 -2.98
C ARG A 13 15.72 13.11 -2.04
N LEU A 14 16.05 12.40 -0.96
CA LEU A 14 17.16 12.78 -0.07
C LEU A 14 18.50 12.76 -0.82
N GLN A 15 18.73 11.75 -1.67
CA GLN A 15 19.91 11.67 -2.50
C GLN A 15 20.03 12.85 -3.47
N ALA A 16 18.94 13.19 -4.18
CA ALA A 16 18.91 14.33 -5.08
C ALA A 16 19.14 15.66 -4.36
N ALA A 17 18.74 15.77 -3.09
CA ALA A 17 18.95 16.94 -2.24
C ALA A 17 20.32 16.96 -1.53
N GLY A 18 21.17 15.95 -1.71
CA GLY A 18 22.48 15.85 -1.05
C GLY A 18 22.41 15.63 0.47
N VAL A 19 21.25 15.19 1.00
CA VAL A 19 21.09 14.91 2.43
C VAL A 19 21.63 13.52 2.74
N PRO A 20 22.54 13.34 3.71
CA PRO A 20 23.03 12.01 4.10
C PRO A 20 21.90 11.14 4.68
N PHE A 21 21.82 9.88 4.25
CA PHE A 21 20.81 8.94 4.75
C PHE A 21 21.30 7.49 4.71
N VAL A 22 20.56 6.63 5.42
CA VAL A 22 20.65 5.17 5.33
C VAL A 22 19.23 4.59 5.26
N VAL A 23 19.04 3.58 4.41
CA VAL A 23 17.79 2.81 4.31
C VAL A 23 18.03 1.45 4.97
N LEU A 24 17.24 1.14 5.99
CA LEU A 24 17.28 -0.15 6.69
C LEU A 24 16.09 -0.99 6.24
N GLU A 25 16.34 -2.19 5.71
CA GLU A 25 15.33 -3.13 5.22
C GLU A 25 15.49 -4.48 5.90
N GLN A 26 14.39 -5.01 6.46
CA GLN A 26 14.40 -6.28 7.18
C GLN A 26 14.70 -7.47 6.26
N SER A 27 14.23 -7.41 5.01
CA SER A 27 14.34 -8.50 4.05
C SER A 27 15.74 -8.58 3.44
N GLY A 28 16.13 -9.78 3.01
CA GLY A 28 17.36 -9.98 2.24
C GLY A 28 17.29 -9.48 0.80
N ARG A 29 16.13 -8.98 0.35
CA ARG A 29 15.89 -8.51 -1.00
C ARG A 29 14.86 -7.38 -1.03
N VAL A 30 15.11 -6.35 -1.83
CA VAL A 30 14.14 -5.25 -2.05
C VAL A 30 12.92 -5.78 -2.79
N GLY A 31 11.72 -5.32 -2.41
CA GLY A 31 10.47 -5.74 -3.02
C GLY A 31 9.99 -7.14 -2.59
N SER A 32 10.57 -7.74 -1.55
CA SER A 32 10.14 -9.05 -1.03
C SER A 32 8.65 -9.12 -0.73
N SER A 33 8.08 -8.07 -0.12
CA SER A 33 6.65 -8.00 0.19
C SER A 33 5.73 -8.02 -1.04
N TRP A 34 6.22 -7.57 -2.20
CA TRP A 34 5.49 -7.62 -3.47
C TRP A 34 5.63 -8.98 -4.14
N ARG A 35 6.79 -9.62 -4.04
CA ARG A 35 7.02 -10.98 -4.60
C ARG A 35 6.26 -12.08 -3.87
N GLN A 36 5.86 -11.84 -2.63
CA GLN A 36 5.08 -12.79 -1.83
C GLN A 36 3.57 -12.65 -2.07
N ARG A 37 3.12 -11.71 -2.91
CA ARG A 37 1.72 -11.56 -3.28
C ARG A 37 1.32 -12.65 -4.28
N TYR A 38 0.01 -12.92 -4.35
CA TYR A 38 -0.56 -13.90 -5.26
C TYR A 38 -0.25 -13.59 -6.73
N ASP A 39 -0.15 -14.65 -7.54
CA ASP A 39 0.45 -14.61 -8.88
C ASP A 39 -0.25 -13.63 -9.84
N ARG A 40 -1.57 -13.51 -9.70
CA ARG A 40 -2.40 -12.63 -10.54
C ARG A 40 -2.19 -11.14 -10.25
N LEU A 41 -1.61 -10.75 -9.12
CA LEU A 41 -1.65 -9.35 -8.69
C LEU A 41 -1.01 -8.42 -9.73
N HIS A 42 -1.80 -7.47 -10.21
CA HIS A 42 -1.35 -6.31 -10.97
C HIS A 42 -1.73 -5.04 -10.24
N LEU A 43 -1.00 -3.95 -10.50
CA LEU A 43 -1.38 -2.64 -10.01
C LEU A 43 -2.82 -2.30 -10.43
N HIS A 44 -3.60 -1.75 -9.49
CA HIS A 44 -4.89 -1.13 -9.81
C HIS A 44 -4.73 0.30 -10.37
N THR A 45 -3.51 0.82 -10.35
CA THR A 45 -3.12 2.11 -10.91
C THR A 45 -2.36 1.93 -12.21
N HIS A 46 -2.58 2.86 -13.13
CA HIS A 46 -1.84 2.93 -14.37
C HIS A 46 -0.33 3.14 -14.10
N GLY A 47 0.54 2.45 -14.82
CA GLY A 47 1.99 2.49 -14.60
C GLY A 47 2.60 3.89 -14.61
N SER A 48 2.09 4.79 -15.47
CA SER A 48 2.53 6.20 -15.54
C SER A 48 2.37 7.00 -14.25
N VAL A 49 1.54 6.56 -13.29
CA VAL A 49 1.38 7.23 -11.98
C VAL A 49 1.99 6.43 -10.83
N SER A 50 2.69 5.34 -11.11
CA SER A 50 3.24 4.43 -10.09
C SER A 50 4.76 4.26 -10.13
N ALA A 51 5.44 4.85 -11.11
CA ALA A 51 6.90 4.86 -11.17
C ALA A 51 7.52 5.67 -10.02
N LEU A 52 8.68 5.23 -9.53
CA LEU A 52 9.45 5.94 -8.51
C LEU A 52 10.14 7.19 -9.09
N PRO A 53 10.48 8.17 -8.24
CA PRO A 53 11.14 9.41 -8.68
C PRO A 53 12.39 9.12 -9.51
N PHE A 54 12.58 9.90 -10.58
CA PHE A 54 13.79 9.89 -11.42
C PHE A 54 14.04 8.63 -12.24
N TRP A 55 13.17 7.61 -12.17
CA TRP A 55 13.31 6.40 -12.97
C TRP A 55 11.95 5.91 -13.47
N PRO A 56 11.58 6.20 -14.73
CA PRO A 56 10.30 5.74 -15.27
C PRO A 56 10.26 4.20 -15.38
N PHE A 57 9.05 3.64 -15.45
CA PHE A 57 8.93 2.23 -15.84
C PHE A 57 9.45 2.01 -17.26
N PRO A 58 10.03 0.84 -17.55
CA PRO A 58 10.37 0.43 -18.91
C PRO A 58 9.15 0.49 -19.83
N SER A 59 9.35 0.88 -21.10
CA SER A 59 8.27 0.91 -22.09
C SER A 59 7.70 -0.47 -22.42
N SER A 60 8.42 -1.55 -22.07
CA SER A 60 7.96 -2.93 -22.19
C SER A 60 6.95 -3.34 -21.12
N PHE A 61 6.81 -2.58 -20.03
CA PHE A 61 5.85 -2.91 -18.99
C PHE A 61 4.41 -2.71 -19.49
N PRO A 62 3.49 -3.61 -19.11
CA PRO A 62 2.08 -3.42 -19.42
C PRO A 62 1.53 -2.18 -18.68
N GLU A 63 0.36 -1.74 -19.12
CA GLU A 63 -0.34 -0.59 -18.55
C GLU A 63 -0.55 -0.72 -17.03
N TYR A 64 -0.93 -1.92 -16.59
CA TYR A 64 -1.02 -2.32 -15.19
C TYR A 64 0.09 -3.30 -14.91
N VAL A 65 1.10 -2.86 -14.17
CA VAL A 65 2.32 -3.63 -13.93
C VAL A 65 2.04 -4.79 -12.97
N SER A 66 2.57 -5.98 -13.27
CA SER A 66 2.45 -7.14 -12.36
C SER A 66 3.23 -6.91 -11.06
N ALA A 67 2.82 -7.56 -9.98
CA ALA A 67 3.53 -7.47 -8.70
C ALA A 67 4.99 -7.94 -8.80
N ARG A 68 5.26 -8.93 -9.66
CA ARG A 68 6.60 -9.45 -9.93
C ARG A 68 7.47 -8.41 -10.66
N ASP A 69 6.97 -7.86 -11.76
CA ASP A 69 7.69 -6.83 -12.53
C ASP A 69 7.95 -5.58 -11.69
N LEU A 70 6.97 -5.19 -10.86
CA LEU A 70 7.11 -4.07 -9.94
C LEU A 70 8.21 -4.33 -8.90
N ALA A 71 8.29 -5.55 -8.38
CA ALA A 71 9.30 -5.91 -7.41
C ALA A 71 10.71 -5.97 -8.03
N ASP A 72 10.83 -6.45 -9.27
CA ASP A 72 12.08 -6.44 -10.04
C ASP A 72 12.51 -5.01 -10.38
N TYR A 73 11.55 -4.14 -10.73
CA TYR A 73 11.78 -2.71 -10.87
C TYR A 73 12.31 -2.06 -9.59
N TYR A 74 11.71 -2.33 -8.42
CA TYR A 74 12.19 -1.77 -7.14
C TYR A 74 13.60 -2.22 -6.78
N GLU A 75 13.94 -3.48 -7.08
CA GLU A 75 15.28 -4.00 -6.84
C GLU A 75 16.31 -3.33 -7.76
N GLY A 76 16.02 -3.23 -9.06
CA GLY A 76 16.88 -2.49 -10.00
C GLY A 76 17.01 -1.03 -9.61
N TYR A 77 15.91 -0.40 -9.18
CA TYR A 77 15.87 0.97 -8.67
C TYR A 77 16.86 1.18 -7.53
N ALA A 78 16.76 0.32 -6.51
CA ALA A 78 17.59 0.41 -5.34
C ALA A 78 19.08 0.16 -5.65
N ALA A 79 19.36 -0.82 -6.53
CA ALA A 79 20.71 -1.20 -6.91
C ALA A 79 21.45 -0.05 -7.61
N ALA A 80 20.81 0.67 -8.54
CA ALA A 80 21.49 1.77 -9.22
C ALA A 80 21.56 3.07 -8.40
N MET A 81 20.64 3.28 -7.45
CA MET A 81 20.55 4.54 -6.73
C MET A 81 21.38 4.54 -5.42
N PHE A 82 21.34 3.46 -4.63
CA PHE A 82 21.67 3.57 -3.20
C PHE A 82 22.99 2.93 -2.79
N GLY A 83 23.50 1.93 -3.52
CA GLY A 83 24.76 1.27 -3.17
C GLY A 83 24.80 0.84 -1.70
N ASP A 84 25.82 1.30 -0.97
CA ASP A 84 26.03 0.99 0.44
C ASP A 84 25.06 1.71 1.40
N ARG A 85 24.30 2.73 0.94
CA ARG A 85 23.29 3.39 1.78
C ARG A 85 22.08 2.50 2.06
N LEU A 86 21.91 1.39 1.33
CA LEU A 86 20.89 0.39 1.59
C LEU A 86 21.47 -0.77 2.42
N ARG A 87 20.88 -1.03 3.59
CA ARG A 87 21.22 -2.14 4.47
C ARG A 87 20.08 -3.15 4.50
N LEU A 88 20.25 -4.23 3.75
CA LEU A 88 19.36 -5.40 3.78
C LEU A 88 19.59 -6.25 5.03
N ASN A 89 18.72 -7.23 5.29
CA ASN A 89 18.78 -8.09 6.47
C ASN A 89 18.92 -7.31 7.79
N THR A 90 18.24 -6.18 7.89
CA THR A 90 18.34 -5.25 9.01
C THR A 90 16.94 -4.93 9.54
N SER A 91 16.47 -5.82 10.42
CA SER A 91 15.21 -5.62 11.14
C SER A 91 15.41 -4.60 12.25
N VAL A 92 14.68 -3.48 12.21
CA VAL A 92 14.71 -2.48 13.28
C VAL A 92 13.79 -2.93 14.42
N ALA A 93 14.37 -3.08 15.62
CA ALA A 93 13.66 -3.50 16.82
C ALA A 93 13.10 -2.31 17.61
N SER A 94 13.83 -1.19 17.67
CA SER A 94 13.38 -0.01 18.39
C SER A 94 13.87 1.30 17.78
N VAL A 95 13.08 2.36 18.00
CA VAL A 95 13.43 3.75 17.69
C VAL A 95 13.11 4.57 18.92
N ARG A 96 14.12 5.19 19.53
CA ARG A 96 13.95 6.00 20.75
C ARG A 96 14.62 7.35 20.60
N ARG A 97 14.02 8.37 21.21
CA ARG A 97 14.59 9.72 21.25
C ARG A 97 15.52 9.84 22.43
N GLU A 98 16.73 10.35 22.20
CA GLU A 98 17.73 10.57 23.23
C GLU A 98 17.70 12.00 23.79
N ALA A 99 18.45 12.22 24.88
CA ALA A 99 18.50 13.48 25.61
C ALA A 99 19.03 14.66 24.77
N ASP A 100 19.92 14.38 23.81
CA ASP A 100 20.49 15.36 22.86
C ASP A 100 19.56 15.66 21.66
N ALA A 101 18.29 15.24 21.75
CA ALA A 101 17.28 15.34 20.71
C ALA A 101 17.52 14.48 19.45
N ALA A 102 18.58 13.68 19.40
CA ALA A 102 18.80 12.71 18.33
C ALA A 102 17.88 11.48 18.49
N TRP A 103 17.70 10.74 17.39
CA TRP A 103 17.04 9.44 17.40
C TRP A 103 18.09 8.34 17.39
N LEU A 104 17.95 7.39 18.31
CA LEU A 104 18.68 6.12 18.29
C LEU A 104 17.78 5.04 17.69
N VAL A 105 18.26 4.43 16.63
CA VAL A 105 17.63 3.30 15.92
C VAL A 105 18.44 2.05 16.21
N GLU A 106 17.80 1.02 16.73
CA GLU A 106 18.44 -0.24 17.11
C GLU A 106 17.86 -1.40 16.30
N ALA A 107 18.73 -2.16 15.64
CA ALA A 107 18.36 -3.39 14.95
C ALA A 107 18.33 -4.58 15.90
N SER A 108 17.57 -5.61 15.53
CA SER A 108 17.45 -6.86 16.28
C SER A 108 18.77 -7.61 16.46
N ASP A 109 19.78 -7.32 15.65
CA ASP A 109 21.13 -7.90 15.74
C ASP A 109 22.12 -7.02 16.52
N GLY A 110 21.64 -5.97 17.20
CA GLY A 110 22.44 -5.09 18.04
C GLY A 110 23.15 -3.95 17.31
N ARG A 111 23.10 -3.89 15.96
CA ARG A 111 23.59 -2.72 15.23
C ARG A 111 22.75 -1.50 15.55
N GLN A 112 23.40 -0.33 15.61
CA GLN A 112 22.77 0.93 15.99
C GLN A 112 23.11 2.06 15.02
N TRP A 113 22.16 2.98 14.87
CA TRP A 113 22.32 4.21 14.09
C TRP A 113 21.77 5.39 14.87
N ARG A 114 22.49 6.52 14.81
CA ARG A 114 22.01 7.81 15.30
C ARG A 114 21.62 8.68 14.12
N ALA A 115 20.47 9.35 14.21
CA ALA A 115 20.00 10.24 13.16
C ALA A 115 19.25 11.44 13.74
N ALA A 116 19.30 12.58 13.05
CA ALA A 116 18.50 13.76 13.41
C ALA A 116 17.00 13.56 13.12
N ALA A 117 16.66 12.69 12.16
CA ALA A 117 15.29 12.36 11.80
C ALA A 117 15.18 10.89 11.40
N VAL A 118 13.99 10.32 11.62
CA VAL A 118 13.65 8.95 11.22
C VAL A 118 12.38 8.98 10.38
N VAL A 119 12.43 8.38 9.19
CA VAL A 119 11.25 8.21 8.34
C VAL A 119 10.79 6.75 8.39
N ILE A 120 9.55 6.53 8.82
CA ILE A 120 8.94 5.19 8.92
C ILE A 120 8.26 4.86 7.60
N CYS A 121 8.73 3.81 6.94
CA CYS A 121 8.28 3.34 5.62
C CYS A 121 8.05 1.82 5.62
N THR A 122 7.60 1.26 6.76
CA THR A 122 7.40 -0.18 6.98
C THR A 122 6.15 -0.75 6.31
N GLY A 123 5.32 0.10 5.69
CA GLY A 123 4.03 -0.28 5.11
C GLY A 123 2.91 -0.39 6.16
N GLN A 124 1.70 -0.72 5.69
CA GLN A 124 0.51 -0.90 6.53
C GLN A 124 -0.08 -2.32 6.43
N GLU A 125 0.30 -3.09 5.41
CA GLU A 125 -0.31 -4.39 5.08
C GLU A 125 0.56 -5.59 5.49
N GLY A 126 1.43 -5.43 6.49
CA GLY A 126 2.37 -6.46 6.91
C GLY A 126 1.79 -7.53 7.85
N THR A 127 0.74 -7.18 8.60
CA THR A 127 0.14 -8.05 9.61
C THR A 127 -1.29 -8.41 9.21
N PRO A 128 -1.61 -9.69 8.96
CA PRO A 128 -2.95 -10.09 8.56
C PRO A 128 -3.92 -9.96 9.74
N HIS A 129 -5.11 -9.42 9.48
CA HIS A 129 -6.24 -9.47 10.41
C HIS A 129 -7.10 -10.68 10.07
N VAL A 130 -6.96 -11.76 10.83
CA VAL A 130 -7.72 -12.99 10.64
C VAL A 130 -8.89 -13.00 11.64
N PRO A 131 -10.15 -12.85 11.18
CA PRO A 131 -11.30 -12.99 12.07
C PRO A 131 -11.46 -14.43 12.54
N SER A 132 -11.95 -14.61 13.77
CA SER A 132 -12.40 -15.90 14.28
C SER A 132 -13.91 -16.04 14.06
N PHE A 133 -14.35 -17.26 13.75
CA PHE A 133 -15.76 -17.61 13.62
C PHE A 133 -16.16 -18.64 14.69
N ASP A 134 -17.44 -18.61 15.07
CA ASP A 134 -18.01 -19.66 15.92
C ASP A 134 -17.85 -21.02 15.23
N ASP A 135 -17.54 -22.04 16.01
CA ASP A 135 -17.33 -23.43 15.56
C ASP A 135 -16.25 -23.59 14.46
N GLN A 136 -15.36 -22.61 14.30
CA GLN A 136 -14.28 -22.65 13.28
C GLN A 136 -13.39 -23.89 13.43
N ALA A 137 -13.21 -24.42 14.64
CA ALA A 137 -12.45 -25.64 14.89
C ALA A 137 -13.10 -26.90 14.32
N GLU A 138 -14.43 -26.89 14.08
CA GLU A 138 -15.17 -27.99 13.49
C GLU A 138 -15.11 -27.97 11.95
N TYR A 139 -14.69 -26.85 11.36
CA TYR A 139 -14.54 -26.73 9.92
C TYR A 139 -13.37 -27.58 9.41
N THR A 140 -13.69 -28.62 8.63
CA THR A 140 -12.72 -29.57 8.07
C THR A 140 -12.14 -29.15 6.72
N GLY A 141 -12.61 -28.03 6.17
CA GLY A 141 -12.11 -27.48 4.91
C GLY A 141 -10.86 -26.63 5.08
N THR A 142 -10.42 -26.03 3.99
CA THR A 142 -9.24 -25.16 3.98
C THR A 142 -9.64 -23.72 4.30
N LEU A 143 -9.12 -23.18 5.40
CA LEU A 143 -9.28 -21.78 5.79
C LEU A 143 -7.96 -21.02 5.52
N LEU A 144 -8.02 -19.96 4.71
CA LEU A 144 -6.84 -19.15 4.34
C LEU A 144 -7.17 -17.67 4.42
N HIS A 145 -6.23 -16.89 4.95
CA HIS A 145 -6.24 -15.44 4.78
C HIS A 145 -5.63 -15.06 3.41
N SER A 146 -6.03 -13.93 2.85
CA SER A 146 -5.55 -13.43 1.55
C SER A 146 -4.02 -13.30 1.45
N SER A 147 -3.33 -13.06 2.57
CA SER A 147 -1.86 -13.01 2.65
C SER A 147 -1.18 -14.37 2.42
N SER A 148 -1.91 -15.47 2.55
CA SER A 148 -1.42 -16.84 2.35
C SER A 148 -1.95 -17.46 1.06
N TYR A 149 -2.74 -16.72 0.29
CA TYR A 149 -3.24 -17.15 -1.01
C TYR A 149 -2.16 -16.95 -2.09
N THR A 150 -2.04 -17.92 -3.01
CA THR A 150 -1.07 -17.87 -4.12
C THR A 150 -1.78 -17.79 -5.47
N ASN A 151 -2.66 -18.74 -5.77
CA ASN A 151 -3.49 -18.74 -6.99
C ASN A 151 -4.68 -19.70 -6.87
N GLY A 152 -5.62 -19.59 -7.80
CA GLY A 152 -6.87 -20.35 -7.81
C GLY A 152 -6.75 -21.82 -8.23
N SER A 153 -5.62 -22.24 -8.80
CA SER A 153 -5.48 -23.56 -9.42
C SER A 153 -5.71 -24.73 -8.45
N ALA A 154 -5.32 -24.55 -7.18
CA ALA A 154 -5.51 -25.53 -6.10
C ALA A 154 -6.99 -25.75 -5.72
N PHE A 155 -7.89 -24.88 -6.15
CA PHE A 155 -9.31 -24.88 -5.79
C PHE A 155 -10.24 -25.28 -6.95
N ARG A 156 -9.68 -25.79 -8.04
CA ARG A 156 -10.46 -26.31 -9.18
C ARG A 156 -11.51 -27.31 -8.71
N ASN A 157 -12.75 -27.16 -9.18
CA ASN A 157 -13.91 -27.98 -8.83
C ASN A 157 -14.23 -28.01 -7.32
N LYS A 158 -13.77 -27.01 -6.55
CA LYS A 158 -14.13 -26.82 -5.14
C LYS A 158 -15.18 -25.73 -5.02
N ARG A 159 -15.85 -25.71 -3.86
CA ARG A 159 -16.69 -24.59 -3.43
C ARG A 159 -15.85 -23.68 -2.54
N ALA A 160 -15.79 -22.40 -2.86
CA ALA A 160 -15.00 -21.41 -2.14
C ALA A 160 -15.90 -20.28 -1.63
N LEU A 161 -15.81 -19.98 -0.33
CA LEU A 161 -16.38 -18.79 0.26
C LEU A 161 -15.28 -17.74 0.43
N VAL A 162 -15.41 -16.60 -0.23
CA VAL A 162 -14.51 -15.45 -0.04
C VAL A 162 -15.21 -14.44 0.86
N VAL A 163 -14.62 -14.19 2.03
CA VAL A 163 -15.15 -13.27 3.04
C VAL A 163 -14.52 -11.88 2.86
N GLY A 164 -15.35 -10.91 2.48
CA GLY A 164 -14.95 -9.53 2.22
C GLY A 164 -14.77 -9.21 0.73
N PHE A 165 -15.06 -7.94 0.38
CA PHE A 165 -15.01 -7.43 -1.00
C PHE A 165 -14.15 -6.15 -1.08
N GLY A 166 -12.98 -6.19 -0.44
CA GLY A 166 -11.89 -5.26 -0.78
C GLY A 166 -11.19 -5.70 -2.07
N ASN A 167 -10.19 -4.93 -2.52
CA ASN A 167 -9.43 -5.24 -3.74
C ASN A 167 -8.94 -6.71 -3.76
N SER A 168 -8.32 -7.19 -2.67
CA SER A 168 -7.89 -8.59 -2.56
C SER A 168 -9.04 -9.60 -2.65
N GLY A 169 -10.17 -9.34 -1.98
CA GLY A 169 -11.30 -10.26 -1.98
C GLY A 169 -11.94 -10.38 -3.37
N ALA A 170 -12.12 -9.25 -4.06
CA ALA A 170 -12.64 -9.24 -5.43
C ALA A 170 -11.70 -9.96 -6.41
N GLU A 171 -10.39 -9.71 -6.32
CA GLU A 171 -9.40 -10.31 -7.22
C GLU A 171 -9.23 -11.82 -6.98
N ILE A 172 -9.18 -12.26 -5.72
CA ILE A 172 -9.10 -13.69 -5.36
C ILE A 172 -10.38 -14.43 -5.78
N ALA A 173 -11.56 -13.83 -5.59
CA ALA A 173 -12.81 -14.44 -6.03
C ALA A 173 -12.85 -14.64 -7.55
N LEU A 174 -12.39 -13.65 -8.31
CA LEU A 174 -12.27 -13.76 -9.76
C LEU A 174 -11.26 -14.85 -10.15
N ASP A 175 -10.09 -14.88 -9.52
CA ASP A 175 -9.06 -15.87 -9.84
C ASP A 175 -9.51 -17.30 -9.53
N LEU A 176 -10.22 -17.51 -8.42
CA LEU A 176 -10.84 -18.79 -8.07
C LEU A 176 -11.87 -19.24 -9.13
N TRP A 177 -12.75 -18.33 -9.54
CA TRP A 177 -13.80 -18.62 -10.52
C TRP A 177 -13.21 -18.97 -11.89
N GLU A 178 -12.22 -18.20 -12.37
CA GLU A 178 -11.53 -18.49 -13.63
C GLU A 178 -10.76 -19.82 -13.61
N ASN A 179 -10.34 -20.26 -12.42
CA ASN A 179 -9.71 -21.58 -12.22
C ASN A 179 -10.71 -22.73 -11.99
N GLY A 180 -12.02 -22.47 -12.12
CA GLY A 180 -13.07 -23.48 -12.08
C GLY A 180 -13.57 -23.83 -10.67
N ALA A 181 -13.39 -22.95 -9.69
CA ALA A 181 -14.08 -23.05 -8.41
C ALA A 181 -15.52 -22.48 -8.51
N GLU A 182 -16.44 -23.02 -7.72
CA GLU A 182 -17.73 -22.40 -7.45
C GLU A 182 -17.54 -21.38 -6.32
N VAL A 183 -17.70 -20.08 -6.62
CA VAL A 183 -17.33 -19.00 -5.71
C VAL A 183 -18.55 -18.28 -5.16
N THR A 184 -18.62 -18.18 -3.84
CA THR A 184 -19.57 -17.32 -3.12
C THR A 184 -18.82 -16.18 -2.45
N LEU A 185 -19.35 -14.97 -2.56
CA LEU A 185 -18.80 -13.77 -1.91
C LEU A 185 -19.68 -13.36 -0.73
N ALA A 186 -19.09 -13.33 0.48
CA ALA A 186 -19.73 -12.77 1.66
C ALA A 186 -19.33 -11.31 1.83
N VAL A 187 -20.28 -10.39 1.58
CA VAL A 187 -20.05 -8.95 1.62
C VAL A 187 -20.95 -8.31 2.68
N ARG A 188 -20.34 -7.73 3.72
CA ARG A 188 -21.09 -7.21 4.88
C ARG A 188 -21.68 -5.81 4.71
N SER A 189 -21.25 -5.06 3.69
CA SER A 189 -21.66 -3.68 3.46
C SER A 189 -21.59 -3.34 1.96
N PRO A 190 -22.38 -2.38 1.48
CA PRO A 190 -22.30 -1.94 0.09
C PRO A 190 -20.87 -1.53 -0.29
N VAL A 191 -20.44 -1.90 -1.50
CA VAL A 191 -19.13 -1.52 -2.04
C VAL A 191 -19.31 -0.75 -3.34
N GLN A 192 -18.52 0.31 -3.49
CA GLN A 192 -18.44 1.04 -4.75
C GLN A 192 -17.40 0.37 -5.66
N ILE A 193 -17.85 -0.05 -6.83
CA ILE A 193 -16.97 -0.60 -7.87
C ILE A 193 -16.66 0.51 -8.86
N LEU A 194 -15.38 0.87 -8.96
CA LEU A 194 -14.91 1.80 -9.97
C LEU A 194 -14.38 1.01 -11.17
N PRO A 195 -14.89 1.26 -12.38
CA PRO A 195 -14.34 0.63 -13.56
C PRO A 195 -12.93 1.18 -13.81
N ARG A 196 -12.02 0.32 -14.29
CA ARG A 196 -10.66 0.73 -14.70
C ARG A 196 -10.69 1.77 -15.82
N TRP A 197 -11.69 1.67 -16.69
CA TRP A 197 -11.90 2.58 -17.82
C TRP A 197 -13.23 3.29 -17.68
N LYS A 198 -13.22 4.60 -17.88
CA LYS A 198 -14.43 5.42 -17.98
C LYS A 198 -14.32 6.33 -19.20
N SER A 199 -15.28 6.24 -20.10
CA SER A 199 -15.32 7.06 -21.33
C SER A 199 -14.05 6.97 -22.19
N GLY A 200 -13.43 5.79 -22.28
CA GLY A 200 -12.22 5.56 -23.08
C GLY A 200 -10.91 6.03 -22.42
N LEU A 201 -10.95 6.51 -21.18
CA LEU A 201 -9.78 6.91 -20.40
C LEU A 201 -9.61 5.99 -19.19
N ASP A 202 -8.35 5.73 -18.83
CA ASP A 202 -8.04 5.10 -17.54
C ASP A 202 -8.47 6.00 -16.38
N THR A 203 -9.25 5.43 -15.47
CA THR A 203 -9.84 6.14 -14.35
C THR A 203 -8.75 6.75 -13.44
N THR A 204 -7.65 6.04 -13.20
CA THR A 204 -6.58 6.54 -12.32
C THR A 204 -5.79 7.69 -12.93
N ARG A 205 -5.58 7.68 -14.25
CA ARG A 205 -5.02 8.81 -15.01
C ARG A 205 -5.94 10.02 -14.98
N SER A 206 -7.24 9.80 -15.18
CA SER A 206 -8.23 10.90 -15.21
C SER A 206 -8.41 11.59 -13.84
N LEU A 207 -8.21 10.86 -12.75
CA LEU A 207 -8.32 11.37 -11.38
C LEU A 207 -7.02 12.00 -10.87
N THR A 208 -5.90 11.73 -11.54
CA THR A 208 -4.62 12.37 -11.20
C THR A 208 -4.60 13.74 -11.90
N PRO A 209 -4.61 14.87 -11.17
CA PRO A 209 -4.49 16.16 -11.82
C PRO A 209 -3.19 16.17 -12.63
N LEU A 210 -3.31 16.47 -13.93
CA LEU A 210 -2.17 16.72 -14.81
C LEU A 210 -1.30 17.76 -14.13
N ARG A 211 -0.21 17.31 -13.48
CA ARG A 211 0.83 18.22 -13.03
C ARG A 211 1.48 18.76 -14.30
N SER A 212 1.03 19.93 -14.76
CA SER A 212 1.89 20.83 -15.52
C SER A 212 3.21 20.89 -14.77
N HIS A 213 4.33 20.61 -15.44
CA HIS A 213 5.68 20.73 -14.92
C HIS A 213 5.81 21.99 -14.05
N ARG A 214 5.71 21.83 -12.72
CA ARG A 214 6.20 22.82 -11.77
C ARG A 214 7.55 22.33 -11.30
N ASP A 215 8.51 23.25 -11.33
CA ASP A 215 9.87 23.04 -10.90
C ASP A 215 9.87 22.48 -9.47
N PRO A 216 10.55 21.36 -9.18
CA PRO A 216 10.64 20.79 -7.83
C PRO A 216 11.20 21.75 -6.77
N THR A 217 11.79 22.88 -7.18
CA THR A 217 12.30 23.94 -6.30
C THR A 217 11.21 24.90 -5.78
N GLU A 218 10.01 24.89 -6.36
CA GLU A 218 8.88 25.72 -5.90
C GLU A 218 8.02 25.02 -4.84
N ILE A 219 8.64 24.56 -3.75
CA ILE A 219 7.87 24.26 -2.54
C ILE A 219 7.75 25.59 -1.78
N PRO A 220 6.56 26.22 -1.68
CA PRO A 220 6.43 27.42 -0.87
C PRO A 220 6.80 27.08 0.57
N HIS A 221 7.83 27.74 1.08
CA HIS A 221 8.18 27.72 2.49
C HIS A 221 6.95 28.18 3.29
N ARG A 222 6.24 27.25 3.93
CA ARG A 222 5.28 27.59 4.98
C ARG A 222 6.05 27.73 6.28
N ASP A 223 5.82 28.84 6.95
CA ASP A 223 6.36 29.12 8.28
C ASP A 223 5.88 28.04 9.27
N PRO A 224 6.79 27.32 9.96
CA PRO A 224 6.43 26.31 10.96
C PRO A 224 5.54 26.83 12.09
N THR A 225 5.44 28.15 12.28
CA THR A 225 4.62 28.78 13.31
C THR A 225 3.13 28.90 12.95
N GLU A 226 2.73 28.66 11.68
CA GLU A 226 1.32 28.73 11.25
C GLU A 226 0.50 27.47 11.55
N ILE A 227 1.09 26.42 12.14
CA ILE A 227 0.35 25.25 12.61
C ILE A 227 -0.36 25.60 13.93
N SER A 228 -1.55 26.19 13.83
CA SER A 228 -2.43 26.40 14.98
C SER A 228 -2.71 25.06 15.69
N PRO A 229 -2.58 24.96 17.03
CA PRO A 229 -2.90 23.75 17.75
C PRO A 229 -4.40 23.47 17.60
N ARG A 230 -4.77 22.38 16.93
CA ARG A 230 -6.15 21.89 17.01
C ARG A 230 -6.44 21.55 18.47
N SER A 231 -7.39 22.27 19.06
CA SER A 231 -7.90 22.03 20.40
C SER A 231 -8.24 20.56 20.62
N HIS A 232 -7.63 19.95 21.63
CA HIS A 232 -8.10 18.69 22.21
C HIS A 232 -9.58 18.82 22.57
N ARG A 233 -10.43 17.98 21.97
CA ARG A 233 -11.78 17.71 22.51
C ARG A 233 -11.68 16.52 23.45
N ASP A 234 -12.25 16.72 24.62
CA ASP A 234 -12.40 15.79 25.74
C ASP A 234 -13.24 14.56 25.34
N PRO A 235 -12.88 13.31 25.71
CA PRO A 235 -13.55 12.10 25.22
C PRO A 235 -14.96 11.84 25.79
N ASP A 236 -15.39 12.53 26.84
CA ASP A 236 -16.56 12.13 27.63
C ASP A 236 -17.89 12.86 27.30
N GLN A 237 -17.98 13.55 26.16
CA GLN A 237 -19.18 14.28 25.75
C GLN A 237 -19.62 13.95 24.31
N VAL A 238 -20.04 12.71 24.03
CA VAL A 238 -21.06 12.44 22.99
C VAL A 238 -21.89 11.22 23.40
N GLY A 239 -23.10 11.46 23.91
CA GLY A 239 -24.15 10.46 23.97
C GLY A 239 -24.85 10.30 22.62
N GLY A 240 -25.18 9.06 22.26
CA GLY A 240 -26.28 8.74 21.35
C GLY A 240 -25.98 8.68 19.86
N SER A 241 -26.16 7.47 19.32
CA SER A 241 -26.41 7.08 17.91
C SER A 241 -25.20 6.82 16.98
N GLY A 242 -25.08 5.54 16.61
CA GLY A 242 -24.68 5.10 15.26
C GLY A 242 -23.20 5.14 14.88
N ASN A 243 -22.39 4.26 15.45
CA ASN A 243 -21.02 4.03 14.99
C ASN A 243 -21.02 3.25 13.66
N HIS A 244 -21.02 3.96 12.52
CA HIS A 244 -20.63 3.38 11.23
C HIS A 244 -19.12 3.57 11.04
N PRO A 245 -18.30 2.51 10.96
CA PRO A 245 -16.92 2.67 10.55
C PRO A 245 -16.88 3.06 9.07
N THR A 246 -16.50 4.31 8.78
CA THR A 246 -16.17 4.78 7.44
C THR A 246 -14.98 3.99 6.90
N TYR A 247 -15.25 2.99 6.06
CA TYR A 247 -14.24 2.36 5.23
C TYR A 247 -13.79 3.36 4.16
N HIS A 248 -12.62 3.97 4.37
CA HIS A 248 -11.96 4.70 3.30
C HIS A 248 -11.47 3.67 2.25
N PRO A 249 -11.91 3.76 0.99
CA PRO A 249 -11.33 2.96 -0.07
C PRO A 249 -9.84 3.30 -0.17
N THR A 250 -9.00 2.27 -0.23
CA THR A 250 -7.55 2.36 -0.33
C THR A 250 -7.13 3.00 -1.66
N TYR A 251 -7.20 4.32 -1.73
CA TYR A 251 -6.43 5.17 -2.62
C TYR A 251 -5.85 6.27 -1.74
N LEU A 252 -4.52 6.28 -1.60
CA LEU A 252 -3.70 7.22 -0.85
C LEU A 252 -4.38 8.58 -0.61
N SER A 253 -4.69 8.85 0.66
CA SER A 253 -5.35 10.06 1.16
C SER A 253 -4.49 11.32 1.13
N THR A 254 -3.46 11.42 0.28
CA THR A 254 -2.59 12.59 0.35
C THR A 254 -3.05 13.78 -0.49
N TYR A 255 -3.86 13.63 -1.56
CA TYR A 255 -4.24 14.80 -2.39
C TYR A 255 -5.53 14.64 -3.19
N LEU A 256 -6.67 14.42 -2.52
CA LEU A 256 -7.98 14.63 -3.16
C LEU A 256 -8.70 15.80 -2.49
N PRO A 257 -8.99 16.91 -3.20
CA PRO A 257 -9.97 17.88 -2.73
C PRO A 257 -11.34 17.20 -2.66
N THR A 258 -12.04 17.43 -1.55
CA THR A 258 -13.24 16.77 -1.06
C THR A 258 -14.51 16.95 -1.93
N HIS A 259 -14.39 17.33 -3.20
CA HIS A 259 -15.52 17.81 -4.01
C HIS A 259 -15.89 16.94 -5.23
N LEU A 260 -15.38 15.71 -5.35
CA LEU A 260 -15.80 14.77 -6.39
C LEU A 260 -16.54 13.56 -5.81
N LEU A 261 -17.62 13.83 -5.09
CA LEU A 261 -18.64 12.84 -4.74
C LEU A 261 -19.96 13.36 -5.26
N THR A 262 -20.38 12.95 -6.46
CA THR A 262 -21.79 13.03 -6.88
C THR A 262 -22.08 12.23 -8.18
N TYR A 263 -23.05 11.30 -8.06
CA TYR A 263 -24.00 10.78 -9.09
C TYR A 263 -23.42 9.82 -10.16
N LEU A 264 -24.01 8.69 -10.59
CA LEU A 264 -25.39 8.12 -10.63
C LEU A 264 -25.29 6.66 -11.23
N PRO A 265 -26.39 5.99 -11.64
CA PRO A 265 -27.26 5.02 -10.96
C PRO A 265 -26.94 3.52 -11.24
N THR A 266 -27.61 2.67 -10.48
CA THR A 266 -27.81 1.21 -10.63
C THR A 266 -28.12 0.74 -12.05
N TYR A 267 -27.47 -0.34 -12.51
CA TYR A 267 -28.07 -1.39 -13.35
C TYR A 267 -27.29 -2.71 -13.16
N LEU A 268 -27.93 -3.67 -12.49
CA LEU A 268 -27.59 -5.10 -12.57
C LEU A 268 -28.66 -5.74 -13.46
N PRO A 269 -28.31 -6.51 -14.50
CA PRO A 269 -29.24 -7.49 -15.05
C PRO A 269 -29.21 -8.74 -14.17
N THR A 270 -30.41 -9.27 -13.96
CA THR A 270 -30.78 -10.54 -13.30
C THR A 270 -30.03 -11.75 -13.81
#